data_AF-A0A0V8S1H7-F1
#
_entry.id   AF-A0A0V8S1H7-F1
#
_cell.length_a   1.000
_cell.length_b   1.000
_cell.length_c   1.000
_cell.angle_alpha   90.00
_cell.angle_beta   90.00
_cell.angle_gamma   90.00
#
_symmetry.space_group_name_H-M   'P 1'
#
loop_
_entity.id
_entity.type
_entity.pdbx_description
1 polymer ?
#
loop_
_entity_poly.entity_id
_entity_poly.type
_entity_poly.pdbx_seq_one_letter_code
_entity_poly.pdbx_strand_id
1 'polypeptide(L)'
;MQPTTPAGACTATLRTTGTWPGGFQAEVTVTAGSAGLSGWTVGWSSSSFTVSQLWSGEVSSSGSGVTVRNAAWNGTLPAGGSTTFGFIGTGTPATPTLSCA
;
A
#
# COMPACT_ATOMS: atom_id res chain seq x y z
N MET A 1 16.05 -17.40 2.19
CA MET A 1 15.85 -16.63 3.44
C MET A 1 14.91 -15.47 3.10
N GLN A 2 13.61 -15.64 3.36
CA GLN A 2 12.63 -14.56 3.18
C GLN A 2 12.81 -13.59 4.36
N PRO A 3 12.98 -12.28 4.16
CA PRO A 3 12.96 -11.35 5.27
C PRO A 3 11.56 -11.40 5.88
N THR A 4 11.44 -12.08 7.02
CA THR A 4 10.32 -11.93 7.93
C THR A 4 10.44 -10.56 8.56
N THR A 5 10.02 -9.52 7.84
CA THR A 5 9.65 -8.25 8.45
C THR A 5 8.62 -8.59 9.53
N PRO A 6 8.74 -8.10 10.78
CA PRO A 6 7.80 -8.44 11.82
C PRO A 6 6.37 -8.12 11.36
N ALA A 7 5.61 -9.15 11.00
CA ALA A 7 4.17 -9.08 10.92
C ALA A 7 3.71 -8.76 12.34
N GLY A 8 3.06 -7.61 12.58
CA GLY A 8 2.63 -7.37 13.95
C GLY A 8 1.83 -6.13 14.27
N ALA A 9 1.89 -5.06 13.46
CA ALA A 9 1.20 -3.81 13.85
C ALA A 9 0.13 -3.34 12.85
N CYS A 10 0.06 -3.87 11.63
CA CYS A 10 -0.98 -3.49 10.67
C CYS A 10 -1.17 -4.50 9.53
N THR A 11 -2.32 -4.42 8.88
CA THR A 11 -2.69 -5.21 7.69
C THR A 11 -2.96 -4.26 6.54
N ALA A 12 -2.47 -4.58 5.35
CA ALA A 12 -2.76 -3.82 4.13
C ALA A 12 -3.46 -4.71 3.09
N THR A 13 -4.58 -4.24 2.55
CA THR A 13 -5.39 -4.99 1.56
C THR A 13 -5.57 -4.15 0.32
N LEU A 14 -5.14 -4.66 -0.84
CA LEU A 14 -5.33 -4.01 -2.14
C LEU A 14 -6.61 -4.46 -2.81
N ARG A 15 -7.36 -3.51 -3.36
CA ARG A 15 -8.55 -3.72 -4.16
C ARG A 15 -8.51 -2.86 -5.41
N THR A 16 -8.60 -3.48 -6.58
CA THR A 16 -8.77 -2.75 -7.84
C THR A 16 -10.19 -2.16 -7.89
N THR A 17 -10.31 -0.85 -8.05
CA THR A 17 -11.60 -0.13 -8.11
C THR A 17 -12.04 0.16 -9.54
N GLY A 18 -11.10 0.20 -10.48
CA GLY A 18 -11.39 0.45 -11.89
C GLY A 18 -10.25 0.02 -12.80
N THR A 19 -10.55 -0.35 -14.04
CA THR A 19 -9.57 -0.81 -15.03
C THR A 19 -9.95 -0.28 -16.40
N TRP A 20 -8.96 0.12 -17.18
CA TRP A 20 -9.10 0.57 -18.55
C TRP A 20 -7.93 0.07 -19.40
N PRO A 21 -8.00 0.15 -20.73
CA PRO A 21 -6.88 -0.25 -21.59
C PRO A 21 -5.59 0.52 -21.22
N GLY A 22 -4.57 -0.20 -20.77
CA GLY A 22 -3.26 0.37 -20.40
C GLY A 22 -3.10 0.82 -18.94
N GLY A 23 -4.16 0.77 -18.11
CA GLY A 23 -4.03 1.15 -16.70
C GLY A 23 -5.19 0.72 -15.81
N PHE A 24 -5.01 0.91 -14.51
CA PHE A 24 -6.00 0.59 -13.50
C PHE A 24 -5.91 1.53 -12.32
N GLN A 25 -7.01 1.66 -11.61
CA GLN A 25 -7.09 2.30 -10.31
C GLN A 25 -7.25 1.22 -9.24
N ALA A 26 -6.43 1.31 -8.20
CA ALA A 26 -6.54 0.47 -7.02
C ALA A 26 -6.54 1.32 -5.76
N GLU A 27 -7.16 0.76 -4.73
CA GLU A 27 -7.25 1.31 -3.39
C GLU A 27 -6.64 0.30 -2.43
N VAL A 28 -5.88 0.78 -1.46
CA VAL A 28 -5.27 -0.01 -0.42
C VAL A 28 -5.80 0.45 0.92
N THR A 29 -6.40 -0.47 1.67
CA THR A 29 -6.83 -0.24 3.04
C THR A 29 -5.74 -0.71 3.99
N VAL A 30 -5.26 0.20 4.83
CA VAL A 30 -4.32 -0.07 5.92
C VAL A 30 -5.08 -0.06 7.23
N THR A 31 -4.99 -1.15 7.98
CA THR A 31 -5.65 -1.31 9.28
C THR A 31 -4.60 -1.52 10.34
N ALA A 32 -4.56 -0.66 11.35
CA ALA A 32 -3.71 -0.82 12.52
C ALA A 32 -4.18 -2.00 13.39
N GLY A 33 -3.21 -2.69 13.98
CA GLY A 33 -3.41 -3.71 14.99
C GLY A 33 -3.78 -3.10 16.34
N SER A 34 -3.63 -3.88 17.41
CA SER A 34 -4.04 -3.51 18.76
C SER A 34 -3.21 -2.40 19.41
N ALA A 35 -2.01 -2.11 18.89
CA ALA A 35 -1.13 -1.06 19.43
C ALA A 35 -1.39 0.34 18.82
N GLY A 36 -2.15 0.42 17.73
CA GLY A 36 -2.19 1.63 16.89
C GLY A 36 -0.90 1.82 16.09
N LEU A 37 -0.87 2.86 15.26
CA LEU A 37 0.27 3.24 14.43
C LEU A 37 0.50 4.76 14.54
N SER A 38 1.75 5.18 14.66
CA SER A 38 2.15 6.60 14.58
C SER A 38 2.66 7.00 13.18
N GLY A 39 2.66 6.06 12.26
CA GLY A 39 2.98 6.16 10.84
C GLY A 39 2.78 4.77 10.25
N TRP A 40 2.54 4.70 8.94
CA TRP A 40 2.44 3.41 8.27
C TRP A 40 3.18 3.44 6.95
N THR A 41 3.75 2.30 6.62
CA THR A 41 4.45 2.04 5.38
C THR A 41 3.98 0.72 4.80
N VAL A 42 3.48 0.76 3.58
CA VAL A 42 3.08 -0.42 2.81
C VAL A 42 4.11 -0.72 1.75
N GLY A 43 4.73 -1.89 1.82
CA GLY A 43 5.71 -2.35 0.83
C GLY A 43 5.19 -3.53 0.02
N TRP A 44 5.44 -3.53 -1.29
CA TRP A 44 5.20 -4.68 -2.15
C TRP A 44 6.18 -4.73 -3.31
N SER A 45 6.27 -5.88 -3.98
CA SER A 45 7.00 -6.03 -5.23
C SER A 45 6.03 -6.39 -6.34
N SER A 46 6.11 -5.70 -7.48
CA SER A 46 5.29 -5.99 -8.66
C SER A 46 6.12 -5.84 -9.92
N SER A 47 6.11 -6.87 -10.75
CA SER A 47 6.60 -6.82 -12.14
C SER A 47 5.47 -6.63 -13.15
N SER A 48 4.21 -6.71 -12.72
CA SER A 48 3.03 -6.65 -13.59
C SER A 48 2.57 -5.22 -13.87
N PHE A 49 2.90 -4.29 -12.98
CA PHE A 49 2.49 -2.89 -13.07
C PHE A 49 3.43 -1.94 -12.36
N THR A 50 3.38 -0.68 -12.76
CA THR A 50 4.08 0.45 -12.12
C THR A 50 3.08 1.47 -11.61
N VAL A 51 3.31 2.01 -10.41
CA VAL A 51 2.49 3.10 -9.87
C VAL A 51 2.84 4.39 -10.60
N SER A 52 1.86 5.01 -11.24
CA SER A 52 2.01 6.25 -12.00
C SER A 52 1.53 7.48 -11.24
N GLN A 53 0.46 7.34 -10.45
CA GLN A 53 -0.07 8.40 -9.60
C GLN A 53 -0.56 7.81 -8.29
N LEU A 54 -0.41 8.52 -7.19
CA LEU A 54 -0.87 8.12 -5.88
C LEU A 54 -1.46 9.32 -5.13
N TRP A 55 -2.50 9.08 -4.35
CA TRP A 55 -3.06 10.06 -3.41
C TRP A 55 -3.24 9.44 -2.03
N SER A 56 -3.36 10.29 -1.01
CA SER A 56 -3.46 9.88 0.39
C SER A 56 -2.25 9.06 0.88
N GLY A 57 -1.08 9.29 0.28
CA GLY A 57 0.20 8.71 0.67
C GLY A 57 1.33 9.26 -0.20
N GLU A 58 2.53 8.77 0.02
CA GLU A 58 3.70 9.06 -0.82
C GLU A 58 4.32 7.75 -1.32
N VAL A 59 4.41 7.59 -2.63
CA VAL A 59 5.03 6.41 -3.26
C VAL A 59 6.51 6.63 -3.51
N SER A 60 7.29 5.59 -3.24
CA SER A 60 8.70 5.45 -3.61
C SER A 60 8.85 4.12 -4.33
N SER A 61 9.30 4.16 -5.58
CA SER A 61 9.51 2.97 -6.41
C SER A 61 11.00 2.80 -6.72
N SER A 62 11.49 1.58 -6.59
CA SER A 62 12.88 1.21 -6.86
C SER A 62 12.92 -0.15 -7.58
N GLY A 63 13.13 -0.12 -8.89
CA GLY A 63 13.01 -1.31 -9.73
C GLY A 63 11.59 -1.90 -9.64
N SER A 64 11.49 -3.16 -9.26
CA SER A 64 10.20 -3.85 -9.02
C SER A 64 9.59 -3.60 -7.64
N GLY A 65 10.35 -2.99 -6.72
CA GLY A 65 9.90 -2.71 -5.35
C GLY A 65 9.13 -1.40 -5.29
N VAL A 66 7.97 -1.41 -4.66
CA VAL A 66 7.13 -0.25 -4.40
C VAL A 66 6.91 -0.12 -2.90
N THR A 67 7.15 1.07 -2.38
CA THR A 67 6.92 1.41 -0.97
C THR A 67 6.04 2.65 -0.93
N VAL A 68 4.94 2.59 -0.19
CA VAL A 68 4.05 3.73 0.03
C VAL A 68 4.03 4.05 1.51
N ARG A 69 4.36 5.29 1.85
CA ARG A 69 4.23 5.79 3.23
C ARG A 69 2.99 6.65 3.37
N ASN A 70 2.56 6.83 4.61
CA ASN A 70 1.45 7.72 4.94
C ASN A 70 1.68 9.16 4.47
N ALA A 71 0.59 9.85 4.14
CA ALA A 71 0.59 11.29 4.02
C ALA A 71 0.69 11.94 5.42
N ALA A 72 1.06 13.22 5.45
CA ALA A 72 1.25 13.95 6.71
C ALA A 72 0.02 13.96 7.64
N TRP A 73 -1.18 13.76 7.09
CA TRP A 73 -2.46 13.84 7.80
C TRP A 73 -3.10 12.49 8.14
N ASN A 74 -2.62 11.36 7.59
CA ASN A 74 -3.20 10.03 7.82
C ASN A 74 -2.22 8.99 8.38
N GLY A 75 -1.08 9.42 8.93
CA GLY A 75 -0.09 8.51 9.53
C GLY A 75 -0.50 7.93 10.88
N THR A 76 -1.23 8.69 11.69
CA THR A 76 -1.63 8.26 13.03
C THR A 76 -2.96 7.51 12.97
N LEU A 77 -2.93 6.22 13.30
CA LEU A 77 -4.11 5.37 13.42
C LEU A 77 -4.23 4.88 14.88
N PRO A 78 -5.41 5.02 15.51
CA PRO A 78 -5.65 4.38 16.80
C PRO A 78 -5.63 2.85 16.64
N ALA A 79 -5.60 2.13 17.76
CA ALA A 79 -5.73 0.68 17.75
C ALA A 79 -7.00 0.24 17.01
N GLY A 80 -6.86 -0.65 16.01
CA GLY A 80 -7.96 -1.06 15.13
C GLY A 80 -8.44 -0.01 14.13
N GLY A 81 -7.84 1.19 14.13
CA GLY A 81 -8.13 2.24 13.16
C GLY A 81 -7.67 1.86 11.75
N SER A 82 -8.32 2.42 10.73
CA SER A 82 -7.94 2.16 9.34
C SER A 82 -7.91 3.44 8.52
N THR A 83 -7.12 3.42 7.46
CA THR A 83 -7.09 4.45 6.43
C THR A 83 -6.99 3.80 5.06
N THR A 84 -7.32 4.57 4.03
CA THR A 84 -7.26 4.16 2.65
C THR A 84 -6.43 5.13 1.84
N PHE A 85 -5.61 4.57 0.95
CA PHE A 85 -4.94 5.33 -0.08
C PHE A 85 -5.23 4.73 -1.44
N GLY A 86 -5.21 5.56 -2.48
CA GLY A 86 -5.50 5.11 -3.83
C GLY A 86 -4.36 5.44 -4.77
N PHE A 87 -4.22 4.65 -5.80
CA PHE A 87 -3.22 4.85 -6.82
C PHE A 87 -3.71 4.42 -8.20
N ILE A 88 -3.11 5.01 -9.22
CA ILE A 88 -3.26 4.62 -10.62
C ILE A 88 -1.99 3.86 -11.01
N GLY A 89 -2.17 2.61 -11.40
CA GLY A 89 -1.13 1.75 -11.96
C GLY A 89 -1.22 1.71 -13.48
N THR A 90 -0.06 1.63 -14.14
CA THR A 90 0.07 1.30 -15.56
C THR A 90 0.51 -0.15 -15.70
N GLY A 91 -0.13 -0.89 -16.60
CA GLY A 91 0.08 -2.34 -16.77
C GLY A 91 -1.09 -3.19 -16.28
N THR A 92 -0.82 -4.44 -15.92
CA THR A 92 -1.85 -5.41 -15.57
C THR A 92 -2.07 -5.39 -14.05
N PRO A 93 -3.31 -5.15 -13.57
CA PRO A 93 -3.61 -5.21 -12.14
C PRO A 93 -3.27 -6.58 -11.59
N ALA A 94 -2.55 -6.59 -10.47
CA ALA A 94 -2.20 -7.79 -9.72
C ALA A 94 -2.37 -7.52 -8.23
N THR A 95 -2.56 -8.57 -7.45
CA THR A 95 -2.66 -8.52 -5.99
C THR A 95 -1.40 -9.11 -5.36
N PRO A 96 -0.29 -8.35 -5.31
CA PRO A 96 0.92 -8.82 -4.64
C PRO A 96 0.69 -8.93 -3.14
N THR A 97 1.52 -9.73 -2.47
CA THR A 97 1.56 -9.73 -1.01
C THR A 97 2.03 -8.37 -0.52
N LEU A 98 1.16 -7.68 0.22
CA LEU A 98 1.49 -6.41 0.85
C LEU A 98 2.11 -6.68 2.23
N SER A 99 3.23 -6.02 2.49
CA SER A 99 3.79 -5.85 3.84
C SER A 99 3.31 -4.53 4.42
N CYS A 100 3.10 -4.47 5.73
CA CYS A 100 2.72 -3.26 6.45
C CYS A 100 3.59 -3.12 7.70
N ALA A 101 4.12 -1.92 7.95
CA ALA A 101 4.96 -1.57 9.08
C ALA A 101 4.68 -0.15 9.58
#